data_AF-A0A3P7MKR7-F1
#
_entry.id   AF-A0A3P7MKR7-F1
#
_cell.length_a   1.000
_cell.length_b   1.000
_cell.length_c   1.000
_cell.angle_alpha   90.00
_cell.angle_beta   90.00
_cell.angle_gamma   90.00
#
_symmetry.space_group_name_H-M   'P 1'
#
loop_
_entity.id
_entity.type
_entity.pdbx_description
1 polymer ?
#
loop_
_entity_poly.entity_id
_entity_poly.type
_entity_poly.pdbx_seq_one_letter_code
_entity_poly.pdbx_strand_id
1 'polypeptide(L)'
;MTGKQKKLAIEMNKFHRRIKKGRIDVWWLYDDGGLTLLVPHLLRLPKSYLEGAELRVFTIASSQACAQADEKKMAALLSKFRIPFTDVRVIADIAREPHPSTFVDFLLSYIALVAEEQRNILAIRDFEAIIAPLRDNEKEKRSGLIADVDLAAQKKRTIRQLRARELLQLHSHQSDLIVITLPVPRLEICSCLYMSWLDLMTRDLPPVLMIRGNQTSVLTFYT
;
A
#
# COMPACT_ATOMS: atom_id res chain seq x y z
N MET A 1 -35.27 1.87 14.70
CA MET A 1 -34.12 1.67 13.79
C MET A 1 -33.87 0.19 13.61
N THR A 2 -33.89 -0.30 12.37
CA THR A 2 -33.56 -1.68 12.04
C THR A 2 -32.07 -1.97 12.30
N GLY A 3 -31.69 -3.25 12.46
CA GLY A 3 -30.29 -3.64 12.68
C GLY A 3 -29.33 -3.15 11.58
N LYS A 4 -29.81 -3.11 10.32
CA LYS A 4 -29.05 -2.56 9.17
C LYS A 4 -28.80 -1.06 9.31
N GLN A 5 -29.81 -0.27 9.72
CA GLN A 5 -29.67 1.17 9.93
C GLN A 5 -28.66 1.49 11.04
N LYS A 6 -28.64 0.70 12.11
CA LYS A 6 -27.65 0.85 13.19
C LYS A 6 -26.22 0.56 12.71
N LYS A 7 -26.02 -0.51 11.92
CA LYS A 7 -24.71 -0.85 11.36
C LYS A 7 -24.18 0.25 10.44
N LEU A 8 -25.03 0.75 9.53
CA LEU A 8 -24.68 1.85 8.63
C LEU A 8 -24.29 3.13 9.41
N ALA A 9 -25.07 3.48 10.44
CA ALA A 9 -24.77 4.65 11.26
C ALA A 9 -23.45 4.51 12.04
N ILE A 10 -23.07 3.30 12.45
CA ILE A 10 -21.78 3.02 13.09
C ILE A 10 -20.64 3.18 12.06
N GLU A 11 -20.81 2.65 10.85
CA GLU A 11 -19.81 2.78 9.78
C GLU A 11 -19.60 4.23 9.34
N MET A 12 -20.67 5.00 9.17
CA MET A 12 -20.59 6.43 8.82
C MET A 12 -19.87 7.26 9.89
N ASN A 13 -20.00 6.88 11.17
CA ASN A 13 -19.38 7.57 12.29
C ASN A 13 -18.08 6.90 12.78
N LYS A 14 -17.51 5.98 11.99
CA LYS A 14 -16.32 5.21 12.37
C LYS A 14 -15.16 6.09 12.83
N PHE A 15 -14.93 7.20 12.15
CA PHE A 15 -13.83 8.14 12.43
C PHE A 15 -14.19 9.24 13.44
N HIS A 16 -15.45 9.33 13.86
CA HIS A 16 -15.91 10.32 14.85
C HIS A 16 -15.93 9.74 16.28
N ARG A 17 -15.72 8.43 16.43
CA ARG A 17 -15.71 7.75 17.72
C ARG A 17 -14.29 7.34 18.06
N ARG A 18 -13.85 7.70 19.27
CA ARG A 18 -12.54 7.30 19.78
C ARG A 18 -12.44 5.78 19.87
N ILE A 19 -11.40 5.24 19.26
CA ILE A 19 -10.99 3.84 19.37
C ILE A 19 -10.07 3.72 20.58
N LYS A 20 -10.45 2.86 21.53
CA LYS A 20 -9.61 2.58 22.71
C LYS A 20 -8.54 1.56 22.32
N LYS A 21 -7.28 1.83 22.70
CA LYS A 21 -6.13 0.97 22.36
C LYS A 21 -6.03 0.70 20.87
N GLY A 22 -6.26 1.73 20.05
CA GLY A 22 -6.16 1.60 18.60
C GLY A 22 -4.75 1.24 18.16
N ARG A 23 -4.59 0.68 16.97
CA ARG A 23 -3.31 0.37 16.35
C ARG A 23 -3.19 0.99 14.98
N ILE A 24 -2.11 1.74 14.78
CA ILE A 24 -1.73 2.34 13.49
C ILE A 24 -0.48 1.64 12.99
N ASP A 25 -0.55 1.11 11.78
CA ASP A 25 0.61 0.58 11.08
C ASP A 25 1.04 1.52 9.96
N VAL A 26 2.30 1.96 10.00
CA VAL A 26 2.86 2.87 9.00
C VAL A 26 3.84 2.12 8.12
N TRP A 27 3.55 2.07 6.82
CA TRP A 27 4.38 1.48 5.78
C TRP A 27 5.12 2.58 5.03
N TRP A 28 6.30 2.92 5.54
CA TRP A 28 7.18 3.94 4.96
C TRP A 28 8.11 3.27 3.94
N LEU A 29 7.62 3.13 2.70
CA LEU A 29 8.28 2.35 1.64
C LEU A 29 9.11 3.21 0.68
N TYR A 30 8.90 4.52 0.71
CA TYR A 30 9.61 5.51 -0.09
C TYR A 30 9.79 6.78 0.75
N ASP A 31 10.86 7.52 0.47
CA ASP A 31 11.01 8.84 1.07
C ASP A 31 9.98 9.81 0.47
N ASP A 32 9.23 10.45 1.36
CA ASP A 32 8.17 11.40 1.06
C ASP A 32 8.35 12.71 1.85
N GLY A 33 9.55 12.95 2.41
CA GLY A 33 9.83 14.09 3.28
C GLY A 33 9.36 13.89 4.73
N GLY A 34 8.87 12.69 5.08
CA GLY A 34 8.44 12.33 6.43
C GLY A 34 6.95 12.54 6.70
N LEU A 35 6.17 12.93 5.69
CA LEU A 35 4.73 13.18 5.85
C LEU A 35 3.97 11.91 6.27
N THR A 36 4.35 10.75 5.72
CA THR A 36 3.79 9.44 6.07
C THR A 36 4.03 9.06 7.53
N LEU A 37 5.07 9.60 8.18
CA LEU A 37 5.31 9.43 9.62
C LEU A 37 4.58 10.49 10.46
N LEU A 38 4.49 11.72 9.96
CA LEU A 38 3.89 12.85 10.67
C LEU A 38 2.38 12.69 10.85
N VAL A 39 1.64 12.38 9.79
CA VAL A 39 0.17 12.24 9.83
C VAL A 39 -0.30 11.25 10.89
N PRO A 40 0.20 9.99 10.96
CA PRO A 40 -0.20 9.07 12.00
C PRO A 40 0.29 9.46 13.40
N HIS A 41 1.36 10.24 13.52
CA HIS A 41 1.73 10.82 14.82
C HIS A 41 0.68 11.85 15.28
N LEU A 42 0.25 12.75 14.41
CA LEU A 42 -0.80 13.74 14.72
C LEU A 42 -2.14 13.08 15.07
N LEU A 43 -2.49 11.98 14.39
CA LEU A 43 -3.70 11.20 14.69
C LEU A 43 -3.68 10.54 16.08
N ARG A 44 -2.55 10.52 16.79
CA ARG A 44 -2.47 10.00 18.16
C ARG A 44 -2.57 11.07 19.24
N LEU A 45 -2.61 12.34 18.85
CA LEU A 45 -2.72 13.47 19.77
C LEU A 45 -4.13 13.59 20.36
N PRO A 46 -4.29 14.32 21.48
CA PRO A 46 -5.58 14.51 22.14
C PRO A 46 -6.68 14.97 21.18
N LYS A 47 -7.91 14.49 21.42
CA LYS A 47 -9.13 14.78 20.62
C LYS A 47 -9.19 14.09 19.25
N SER A 48 -8.17 13.33 18.85
CA SER A 48 -8.26 12.45 17.69
C SER A 48 -9.00 11.14 18.02
N TYR A 49 -9.63 10.52 17.01
CA TYR A 49 -10.27 9.22 17.18
C TYR A 49 -9.27 8.08 17.47
N LEU A 50 -7.99 8.27 17.15
CA LEU A 50 -6.89 7.35 17.46
C LEU A 50 -5.98 7.85 18.59
N GLU A 51 -6.49 8.73 19.46
CA GLU A 51 -5.73 9.26 20.59
C GLU A 51 -5.12 8.15 21.45
N GLY A 52 -3.78 8.17 21.55
CA GLY A 52 -3.00 7.17 22.29
C GLY A 52 -2.85 5.82 21.60
N ALA A 53 -3.15 5.70 20.31
CA ALA A 53 -2.97 4.45 19.58
C ALA A 53 -1.49 3.98 19.55
N GLU A 54 -1.30 2.67 19.51
CA GLU A 54 0.00 2.07 19.26
C GLU A 54 0.45 2.37 17.82
N LEU A 55 1.73 2.63 17.62
CA LEU A 55 2.29 2.93 16.30
C LEU A 55 3.40 1.93 15.99
N ARG A 56 3.22 1.14 14.93
CA ARG A 56 4.27 0.26 14.39
C ARG A 56 4.72 0.80 13.05
N VAL A 57 6.04 0.83 12.84
CA VAL A 57 6.63 1.35 11.60
C VAL A 57 7.27 0.21 10.81
N PHE A 58 6.84 0.04 9.58
CA PHE A 58 7.36 -0.91 8.60
C PHE A 58 8.16 -0.12 7.57
N THR A 59 9.40 -0.53 7.36
CA THR A 59 10.29 0.04 6.34
C THR A 59 10.92 -1.07 5.50
N ILE A 60 11.69 -0.72 4.49
CA ILE A 60 12.31 -1.67 3.56
C ILE A 60 13.81 -1.75 3.85
N ALA A 61 14.35 -2.97 3.83
CA ALA A 61 15.79 -3.16 3.97
C ALA A 61 16.53 -2.58 2.75
N SER A 62 17.61 -1.84 2.99
CA SER A 62 18.53 -1.40 1.93
C SER A 62 19.17 -2.61 1.24
N SER A 63 19.46 -3.66 2.02
CA SER A 63 19.87 -4.99 1.57
C SER A 63 19.49 -6.04 2.62
N GLN A 64 19.38 -7.32 2.24
CA GLN A 64 19.03 -8.39 3.19
C GLN A 64 20.02 -8.50 4.36
N ALA A 65 21.32 -8.27 4.10
CA ALA A 65 22.36 -8.31 5.12
C ALA A 65 22.31 -7.13 6.11
N CYS A 66 21.61 -6.04 5.76
CA CYS A 66 21.57 -4.80 6.55
C CYS A 66 20.30 -4.62 7.38
N ALA A 67 19.37 -5.58 7.38
CA ALA A 67 18.04 -5.39 7.99
C ALA A 67 18.11 -4.93 9.46
N GLN A 68 18.95 -5.56 10.29
CA GLN A 68 19.08 -5.20 11.70
C GLN A 68 19.71 -3.80 11.90
N ALA A 69 20.65 -3.41 11.02
CA ALA A 69 21.24 -2.08 11.08
C ALA A 69 20.23 -1.01 10.65
N ASP A 70 19.41 -1.29 9.64
CA ASP A 70 18.38 -0.38 9.14
C ASP A 70 17.24 -0.20 10.17
N GLU A 71 16.93 -1.26 10.94
CA GLU A 71 15.97 -1.20 12.05
C GLU A 71 16.45 -0.22 13.13
N LYS A 72 17.71 -0.34 13.56
CA LYS A 72 18.31 0.56 14.55
C LYS A 72 18.38 2.01 14.06
N LYS A 73 18.73 2.23 12.79
CA LYS A 73 18.74 3.57 12.18
C LYS A 73 17.34 4.20 12.18
N MET A 74 16.33 3.42 11.79
CA MET A 74 14.94 3.87 11.76
C MET A 74 14.43 4.20 13.16
N ALA A 75 14.68 3.33 14.14
CA ALA A 75 14.36 3.58 15.55
C ALA A 75 15.01 4.88 16.06
N ALA A 76 16.31 5.08 15.80
CA ALA A 76 17.02 6.29 16.19
C ALA A 76 16.44 7.54 15.53
N LEU A 77 16.05 7.47 14.25
CA LEU A 77 15.42 8.56 13.52
C LEU A 77 14.05 8.93 14.11
N LEU A 78 13.20 7.95 14.43
CA LEU A 78 11.91 8.18 15.08
C LEU A 78 12.07 8.79 16.48
N SER A 79 13.06 8.32 17.25
CA SER A 79 13.39 8.92 18.54
C SER A 79 13.84 10.37 18.41
N LYS A 80 14.66 10.70 17.41
CA LYS A 80 15.07 12.10 17.13
C LYS A 80 13.88 12.99 16.77
N PHE A 81 12.92 12.47 16.01
CA PHE A 81 11.68 13.17 15.70
C PHE A 81 10.65 13.16 16.84
N ARG A 82 10.98 12.54 17.99
CA ARG A 82 10.11 12.40 19.16
C ARG A 82 8.76 11.76 18.81
N ILE A 83 8.76 10.86 17.83
CA ILE A 83 7.58 10.08 17.46
C ILE A 83 7.63 8.79 18.30
N PRO A 84 6.82 8.65 19.36
CA PRO A 84 6.80 7.42 20.13
C PRO A 84 6.28 6.28 19.25
N PHE A 85 6.89 5.11 19.30
CA PHE A 85 6.49 3.94 18.54
C PHE A 85 6.58 2.69 19.43
N THR A 86 5.81 1.67 19.08
CA THR A 86 5.76 0.39 19.80
C THR A 86 6.73 -0.62 19.19
N ASP A 87 6.88 -0.59 17.86
CA ASP A 87 7.69 -1.55 17.11
C ASP A 87 8.19 -0.94 15.79
N VAL A 88 9.37 -1.38 15.33
CA VAL A 88 9.93 -1.06 14.01
C VAL A 88 10.30 -2.36 13.33
N ARG A 89 9.80 -2.58 12.11
CA ARG A 89 10.07 -3.78 11.32
C ARG A 89 10.66 -3.43 9.97
N VAL A 90 11.71 -4.16 9.61
CA VAL A 90 12.37 -4.00 8.31
C VAL A 90 12.02 -5.19 7.42
N ILE A 91 11.34 -4.90 6.31
CA ILE A 91 10.92 -5.87 5.30
C ILE A 91 12.06 -6.08 4.30
N ALA A 92 12.61 -7.29 4.26
CA ALA A 92 13.72 -7.65 3.38
C ALA A 92 13.29 -8.30 2.05
N ASP A 93 12.02 -8.69 1.92
CA ASP A 93 11.52 -9.55 0.85
C ASP A 93 10.39 -8.91 0.02
N ILE A 94 10.27 -7.59 0.03
CA ILE A 94 9.26 -6.85 -0.77
C ILE A 94 9.46 -7.01 -2.29
N ALA A 95 10.65 -7.45 -2.72
CA ALA A 95 10.97 -7.72 -4.11
C ALA A 95 10.82 -9.21 -4.49
N ARG A 96 10.42 -10.06 -3.54
CA ARG A 96 10.18 -11.49 -3.80
C ARG A 96 8.96 -11.67 -4.69
N GLU A 97 8.97 -12.71 -5.52
CA GLU A 97 7.80 -13.12 -6.30
C GLU A 97 6.60 -13.35 -5.38
N PRO A 98 5.44 -12.74 -5.69
CA PRO A 98 4.21 -12.97 -4.95
C PRO A 98 3.67 -14.38 -5.24
N HIS A 99 2.73 -14.81 -4.42
CA HIS A 99 2.03 -16.06 -4.59
C HIS A 99 1.18 -16.04 -5.89
N PRO A 100 1.06 -17.19 -6.61
CA PRO A 100 0.25 -17.29 -7.83
C PRO A 100 -1.21 -16.82 -7.69
N SER A 101 -1.83 -17.02 -6.53
CA SER A 101 -3.20 -16.54 -6.30
C SER A 101 -3.31 -15.02 -6.34
N THR A 102 -2.28 -14.31 -5.88
CA THR A 102 -2.22 -12.84 -5.89
C THR A 102 -2.16 -12.30 -7.31
N PHE A 103 -1.47 -13.02 -8.21
CA PHE A 103 -1.47 -12.72 -9.63
C PHE A 103 -2.84 -12.91 -10.29
N VAL A 104 -3.58 -13.96 -9.90
CA VAL A 104 -4.95 -14.20 -10.36
C VAL A 104 -5.89 -13.07 -9.89
N ASP A 105 -5.83 -12.69 -8.61
CA ASP A 105 -6.64 -11.61 -8.04
C ASP A 105 -6.37 -10.27 -8.74
N PHE A 106 -5.10 -10.03 -9.10
CA PHE A 106 -4.71 -8.86 -9.85
C PHE A 106 -5.33 -8.81 -11.24
N LEU A 107 -5.27 -9.91 -11.99
CA LEU A 107 -5.89 -9.94 -13.30
C LEU A 107 -7.40 -9.73 -13.21
N LEU A 108 -8.07 -10.37 -12.26
CA LEU A 108 -9.50 -10.18 -12.04
C LEU A 108 -9.84 -8.71 -11.75
N SER A 109 -9.04 -8.05 -10.92
CA SER A 109 -9.16 -6.61 -10.64
C SER A 109 -9.04 -5.76 -11.90
N TYR A 110 -8.06 -6.06 -12.75
CA TYR A 110 -7.83 -5.32 -13.97
C TYR A 110 -8.97 -5.54 -14.98
N ILE A 111 -9.36 -6.79 -15.22
CA ILE A 111 -10.44 -7.13 -16.17
C ILE A 111 -11.75 -6.45 -15.75
N ALA A 112 -12.04 -6.41 -14.44
CA ALA A 112 -13.21 -5.71 -13.92
C ALA A 112 -13.19 -4.19 -14.22
N LEU A 113 -12.00 -3.57 -14.31
CA LEU A 113 -11.84 -2.16 -14.66
C LEU A 113 -11.91 -1.87 -16.15
N VAL A 114 -11.56 -2.83 -17.01
CA VAL A 114 -11.43 -2.64 -18.47
C VAL A 114 -12.61 -3.21 -19.27
N ALA A 115 -13.50 -3.97 -18.62
CA ALA A 115 -14.78 -4.44 -19.16
C ALA A 115 -14.71 -5.03 -20.59
N GLU A 116 -14.13 -6.23 -20.76
CA GLU A 116 -14.48 -7.17 -21.84
C GLU A 116 -13.86 -8.57 -21.63
N GLU A 117 -14.69 -9.60 -21.87
CA GLU A 117 -14.48 -11.06 -21.93
C GLU A 117 -13.68 -11.79 -20.81
N GLN A 118 -14.42 -12.33 -19.82
CA GLN A 118 -13.94 -13.38 -18.92
C GLN A 118 -13.85 -14.72 -19.66
N ARG A 119 -12.65 -15.10 -20.12
CA ARG A 119 -12.34 -16.51 -20.44
C ARG A 119 -11.45 -17.09 -19.33
N ASN A 120 -11.80 -18.31 -18.89
CA ASN A 120 -11.15 -19.12 -17.85
C ASN A 120 -9.73 -18.70 -17.44
N ILE A 121 -9.59 -18.13 -16.23
CA ILE A 121 -8.35 -17.53 -15.68
C ILE A 121 -7.51 -18.53 -14.84
N LEU A 122 -7.93 -19.80 -14.77
CA LEU A 122 -7.48 -20.78 -13.77
C LEU A 122 -5.98 -21.16 -13.77
N ALA A 123 -5.19 -20.71 -14.75
CA ALA A 123 -3.79 -21.13 -14.93
C ALA A 123 -2.75 -19.99 -14.82
N ILE A 124 -3.13 -18.79 -14.39
CA ILE A 124 -2.23 -17.63 -14.48
C ILE A 124 -1.28 -17.58 -13.29
N ARG A 125 -0.01 -17.84 -13.56
CA ARG A 125 1.08 -17.78 -12.57
C ARG A 125 2.16 -16.76 -12.95
N ASP A 126 2.15 -16.30 -14.20
CA ASP A 126 3.20 -15.48 -14.79
C ASP A 126 2.69 -14.09 -15.18
N PHE A 127 3.50 -13.07 -14.88
CA PHE A 127 3.20 -11.68 -15.24
C PHE A 127 2.90 -11.49 -16.74
N GLU A 128 3.58 -12.23 -17.61
CA GLU A 128 3.33 -12.17 -19.06
C GLU A 128 1.95 -12.72 -19.44
N ALA A 129 1.48 -13.77 -18.76
CA ALA A 129 0.13 -14.32 -18.97
C ALA A 129 -0.97 -13.40 -18.44
N ILE A 130 -0.71 -12.66 -17.35
CA ILE A 130 -1.62 -11.63 -16.83
C ILE A 130 -1.79 -10.51 -17.85
N ILE A 131 -0.69 -10.09 -18.48
CA ILE A 131 -0.71 -8.88 -19.28
C ILE A 131 -0.96 -9.18 -20.77
N ALA A 132 -0.89 -10.44 -21.20
CA ALA A 132 -1.20 -10.86 -22.56
C ALA A 132 -2.54 -10.33 -23.10
N PRO A 133 -3.66 -10.33 -22.34
CA PRO A 133 -4.92 -9.74 -22.80
C PRO A 133 -4.91 -8.20 -22.84
N LEU A 134 -3.87 -7.55 -22.33
CA LEU A 134 -3.75 -6.10 -22.18
C LEU A 134 -2.79 -5.49 -23.21
N ARG A 135 -2.21 -6.33 -24.08
CA ARG A 135 -1.31 -5.92 -25.15
C ARG A 135 -2.11 -5.23 -26.24
N ASP A 136 -1.61 -4.09 -26.71
CA ASP A 136 -2.15 -3.45 -27.90
C ASP A 136 -1.84 -4.34 -29.12
N ASN A 137 -2.85 -4.98 -29.69
CA ASN A 137 -2.71 -5.53 -31.03
C ASN A 137 -2.72 -4.31 -31.95
N GLU A 138 -1.60 -4.03 -32.63
CA GLU A 138 -1.27 -2.85 -33.46
C GLU A 138 -2.35 -2.34 -34.45
N LYS A 139 -3.49 -3.02 -34.55
CA LYS A 139 -4.65 -2.71 -35.39
C LYS A 139 -5.70 -1.78 -34.75
N GLU A 140 -5.75 -1.62 -33.43
CA GLU A 140 -6.70 -0.69 -32.78
C GLU A 140 -6.09 -0.04 -31.53
N LYS A 141 -5.64 1.22 -31.63
CA LYS A 141 -5.26 2.04 -30.47
C LYS A 141 -6.46 2.24 -29.52
N ARG A 142 -6.71 1.30 -28.63
CA ARG A 142 -7.67 1.45 -27.53
C ARG A 142 -6.99 2.18 -26.39
N SER A 143 -7.56 3.30 -25.98
CA SER A 143 -7.11 4.06 -24.81
C SER A 143 -7.18 3.17 -23.56
N GLY A 144 -6.06 2.94 -22.87
CA GLY A 144 -5.99 2.11 -21.66
C GLY A 144 -5.21 0.79 -21.77
N LEU A 145 -4.73 0.41 -22.97
CA LEU A 145 -3.86 -0.76 -23.16
C LEU A 145 -2.38 -0.44 -22.93
N ILE A 146 -1.59 -1.47 -22.58
CA ILE A 146 -0.13 -1.34 -22.35
C ILE A 146 0.57 -1.73 -23.66
N ALA A 147 1.42 -0.85 -24.18
CA ALA A 147 2.27 -1.20 -25.32
C ALA A 147 3.28 -2.29 -24.93
N ASP A 148 3.56 -3.23 -25.83
CA ASP A 148 4.44 -4.38 -25.56
C ASP A 148 5.83 -3.99 -25.03
N VAL A 149 6.33 -2.82 -25.43
CA VAL A 149 7.65 -2.30 -25.05
C VAL A 149 7.69 -1.84 -23.59
N ASP A 150 6.57 -1.36 -23.04
CA ASP A 150 6.48 -0.83 -21.67
C ASP A 150 6.24 -1.92 -20.63
N LEU A 151 5.86 -3.11 -21.10
CA LEU A 151 5.43 -4.21 -20.25
C LEU A 151 6.55 -4.75 -19.36
N ALA A 152 7.73 -5.01 -19.95
CA ALA A 152 8.89 -5.47 -19.21
C ALA A 152 9.36 -4.44 -18.16
N ALA A 153 9.22 -3.15 -18.47
CA ALA A 153 9.59 -2.06 -17.57
C ALA A 153 8.69 -1.99 -16.32
N GLN A 154 7.42 -2.41 -16.43
CA GLN A 154 6.50 -2.42 -15.29
C GLN A 154 6.52 -3.72 -14.48
N LYS A 155 7.05 -4.84 -15.01
CA LYS A 155 7.09 -6.15 -14.32
C LYS A 155 7.58 -6.07 -12.88
N LYS A 156 8.77 -5.47 -12.68
CA LYS A 156 9.37 -5.33 -11.34
C LYS A 156 8.52 -4.47 -10.40
N ARG A 157 7.83 -3.45 -10.93
CA ARG A 157 6.93 -2.60 -10.13
C ARG A 157 5.68 -3.36 -9.75
N THR A 158 5.06 -4.07 -10.70
CA THR A 158 3.88 -4.90 -10.42
C THR A 158 4.19 -5.94 -9.36
N ILE A 159 5.26 -6.73 -9.52
CA ILE A 159 5.71 -7.71 -8.52
C ILE A 159 5.81 -7.07 -7.13
N ARG A 160 6.44 -5.90 -7.03
CA ARG A 160 6.57 -5.17 -5.76
C ARG A 160 5.22 -4.76 -5.16
N GLN A 161 4.26 -4.30 -5.97
CA GLN A 161 2.92 -3.93 -5.46
C GLN A 161 2.11 -5.15 -5.02
N LEU A 162 2.20 -6.24 -5.77
CA LEU A 162 1.56 -7.51 -5.42
C LEU A 162 2.15 -8.08 -4.12
N ARG A 163 3.47 -8.05 -3.98
CA ARG A 163 4.13 -8.49 -2.75
C ARG A 163 3.79 -7.58 -1.57
N ALA A 164 3.67 -6.27 -1.79
CA ALA A 164 3.21 -5.34 -0.76
C ALA A 164 1.81 -5.68 -0.25
N ARG A 165 0.86 -6.09 -1.12
CA ARG A 165 -0.46 -6.58 -0.69
C ARG A 165 -0.35 -7.73 0.30
N GLU A 166 0.43 -8.75 -0.04
CA GLU A 166 0.56 -9.94 0.81
C GLU A 166 1.13 -9.60 2.19
N LEU A 167 2.13 -8.73 2.21
CA LEU A 167 2.77 -8.27 3.43
C LEU A 167 1.82 -7.41 4.28
N LEU A 168 1.02 -6.55 3.65
CA LEU A 168 -0.03 -5.76 4.31
C LEU A 168 -1.08 -6.67 4.94
N GLN A 169 -1.55 -7.69 4.22
CA GLN A 169 -2.49 -8.67 4.77
C GLN A 169 -1.86 -9.46 5.92
N LEU A 170 -0.62 -9.90 5.77
CA LEU A 170 0.08 -10.69 6.78
C LEU A 170 0.29 -9.93 8.10
N HIS A 171 0.67 -8.65 8.02
CA HIS A 171 1.10 -7.91 9.21
C HIS A 171 0.09 -6.89 9.73
N SER A 172 -0.83 -6.42 8.89
CA SER A 172 -1.66 -5.24 9.16
C SER A 172 -3.17 -5.45 9.00
N HIS A 173 -3.65 -6.66 8.66
CA HIS A 173 -5.08 -6.93 8.48
C HIS A 173 -5.95 -6.66 9.73
N GLN A 174 -5.36 -6.67 10.93
CA GLN A 174 -6.08 -6.43 12.19
C GLN A 174 -5.93 -4.98 12.72
N SER A 175 -5.29 -4.08 11.98
CA SER A 175 -5.00 -2.72 12.45
C SER A 175 -6.21 -1.79 12.27
N ASP A 176 -6.28 -0.69 13.03
CA ASP A 176 -7.40 0.25 12.94
C ASP A 176 -7.22 1.25 11.79
N LEU A 177 -5.96 1.56 11.47
CA LEU A 177 -5.55 2.38 10.34
C LEU A 177 -4.22 1.86 9.79
N ILE A 178 -4.15 1.76 8.47
CA ILE A 178 -2.89 1.53 7.74
C ILE A 178 -2.55 2.83 7.04
N VAL A 179 -1.35 3.36 7.27
CA VAL A 179 -0.83 4.50 6.52
C VAL A 179 0.31 4.00 5.64
N ILE A 180 0.25 4.20 4.33
CA ILE A 180 1.26 3.69 3.40
C ILE A 180 1.68 4.79 2.42
N THR A 181 2.97 4.82 2.07
CA THR A 181 3.46 5.70 1.01
C THR A 181 2.84 5.29 -0.34
N LEU A 182 2.14 6.22 -0.99
CA LEU A 182 1.51 6.02 -2.30
C LEU A 182 2.59 5.73 -3.36
N PRO A 183 2.47 4.65 -4.15
CA PRO A 183 3.36 4.40 -5.28
C PRO A 183 3.33 5.58 -6.25
N VAL A 184 4.50 6.09 -6.65
CA VAL A 184 4.55 7.26 -7.55
C VAL A 184 4.13 6.86 -8.96
N PRO A 185 3.03 7.42 -9.51
CA PRO A 185 2.69 7.23 -10.91
C PRO A 185 3.78 7.86 -11.77
N ARG A 186 4.24 7.14 -12.79
CA ARG A 186 5.09 7.69 -13.84
C ARG A 186 4.28 7.78 -15.13
N LEU A 187 4.68 8.68 -16.02
CA LEU A 187 4.00 8.90 -17.30
C LEU A 187 3.98 7.64 -18.17
N GLU A 188 4.95 6.74 -18.00
CA GLU A 188 5.01 5.47 -18.74
C GLU A 188 4.01 4.41 -18.22
N ILE A 189 3.25 4.70 -17.15
CA ILE A 189 2.33 3.74 -16.54
C ILE A 189 0.91 4.03 -17.01
N CYS A 190 0.28 3.04 -17.64
CA CYS A 190 -1.14 3.12 -17.97
C CYS A 190 -2.00 3.36 -16.70
N SER A 191 -3.00 4.24 -16.80
CA SER A 191 -3.93 4.54 -15.72
C SER A 191 -4.65 3.30 -15.19
N CYS A 192 -5.12 2.41 -16.08
CA CYS A 192 -5.78 1.16 -15.70
C CYS A 192 -4.84 0.25 -14.88
N LEU A 193 -3.57 0.15 -15.28
CA LEU A 193 -2.56 -0.63 -14.57
C LEU A 193 -2.29 -0.06 -13.18
N TYR A 194 -2.10 1.27 -13.10
CA TYR A 194 -1.86 1.97 -11.85
C TYR A 194 -3.04 1.84 -10.88
N MET A 195 -4.27 2.04 -11.37
CA MET A 195 -5.48 1.88 -10.56
C MET A 195 -5.68 0.44 -10.08
N SER A 196 -5.35 -0.54 -10.93
CA SER A 196 -5.38 -1.96 -10.54
C SER A 196 -4.39 -2.27 -9.42
N TRP A 197 -3.21 -1.63 -9.39
CA TRP A 197 -2.27 -1.77 -8.27
C TRP A 197 -2.85 -1.21 -6.98
N LEU A 198 -3.46 -0.02 -7.01
CA LEU A 198 -4.02 0.61 -5.82
C LEU A 198 -5.22 -0.16 -5.26
N ASP A 199 -6.14 -0.57 -6.13
CA ASP A 199 -7.32 -1.34 -5.75
C ASP A 199 -6.91 -2.66 -5.11
N LEU A 200 -6.08 -3.44 -5.80
CA LEU A 200 -5.62 -4.71 -5.28
C LEU A 200 -4.85 -4.53 -3.97
N MET A 201 -3.92 -3.59 -3.87
CA MET A 201 -3.13 -3.38 -2.65
C MET A 201 -3.98 -3.08 -1.42
N THR A 202 -5.13 -2.44 -1.59
CA THR A 202 -5.99 -1.97 -0.48
C THR A 202 -7.21 -2.84 -0.23
N ARG A 203 -7.54 -3.76 -1.14
CA ARG A 203 -8.70 -4.65 -1.01
C ARG A 203 -8.60 -5.53 0.25
N ASP A 204 -9.73 -5.70 0.95
CA ASP A 204 -9.84 -6.55 2.15
C ASP A 204 -8.92 -6.14 3.31
N LEU A 205 -8.48 -4.88 3.34
CA LEU A 205 -7.75 -4.30 4.45
C LEU A 205 -8.65 -3.38 5.30
N PRO A 206 -8.25 -3.11 6.55
CA PRO A 206 -8.77 -1.97 7.30
C PRO A 206 -8.59 -0.64 6.54
N PRO A 207 -9.16 0.48 7.01
CA PRO A 207 -8.97 1.77 6.37
C PRO A 207 -7.51 2.04 6.04
N VAL A 208 -7.22 2.24 4.76
CA VAL A 208 -5.88 2.53 4.25
C VAL A 208 -5.83 4.00 3.83
N LEU A 209 -4.85 4.72 4.37
CA LEU A 209 -4.51 6.06 3.97
C LEU A 209 -3.22 6.02 3.15
N MET A 210 -3.34 6.24 1.84
CA MET A 210 -2.20 6.38 0.95
C MET A 210 -1.71 7.83 0.94
N ILE A 211 -0.45 8.06 1.30
CA ILE A 211 0.14 9.40 1.43
C ILE A 211 1.27 9.58 0.44
N ARG A 212 1.33 10.76 -0.18
CA ARG A 212 2.49 11.22 -0.94
C ARG A 212 2.83 12.63 -0.51
N GLY A 213 4.02 12.81 0.07
CA GLY A 213 4.61 14.12 0.26
C GLY A 213 5.29 14.65 -1.01
N ASN A 214 5.62 15.93 -0.99
CA ASN A 214 6.35 16.62 -2.05
C ASN A 214 7.88 16.52 -1.90
N GLN A 215 8.37 15.61 -1.05
CA GLN A 215 9.80 15.40 -0.72
C GLN A 215 10.48 16.59 -0.03
N THR A 216 9.75 17.65 0.31
CA THR A 216 10.25 18.68 1.19
C THR A 216 10.17 18.17 2.63
N SER A 217 11.26 18.30 3.39
CA SER A 217 11.28 17.79 4.77
C SER A 217 10.23 18.48 5.62
N VAL A 218 9.30 17.71 6.18
CA VAL A 218 8.31 18.19 7.16
C VAL A 218 8.70 17.84 8.61
N LEU A 219 9.74 17.02 8.77
CA LEU A 219 10.31 16.66 10.07
C LEU A 219 11.68 17.33 10.19
N THR A 220 11.78 18.29 11.11
CA THR A 220 13.03 19.01 11.38
C THR A 220 13.56 18.67 12.77
N PHE A 221 14.88 18.69 12.92
CA PHE A 221 15.51 18.53 14.22
C PHE A 221 15.44 19.84 14.98
N TYR A 222 15.03 19.78 16.25
CA TYR A 222 15.26 20.88 17.17
C TYR A 222 16.72 20.80 17.62
N THR A 223 17.54 21.73 17.15
CA THR A 223 18.84 22.06 17.75
C THR A 223 18.66 22.70 19.11
#